data_AF-A0A9X9M0M9-F1
#
_entry.id   AF-A0A9X9M0M9-F1
#
_cell.length_a   1.000
_cell.length_b   1.000
_cell.length_c   1.000
_cell.angle_alpha   90.00
_cell.angle_beta   90.00
_cell.angle_gamma   90.00
#
_symmetry.space_group_name_H-M   'P 1'
#
loop_
_entity.id
_entity.type
_entity.pdbx_description
1 polymer ?
#
loop_
_entity_poly.entity_id
_entity_poly.type
_entity_poly.pdbx_seq_one_letter_code
_entity_poly.pdbx_strand_id
1 'polypeptide(L)'
;MVVETEKYSVSMKMASPEDVSDVLAHIGTCLRRIFPGLSPVRIMKKVSMEPSERLASLQALWDSQTVAEQGPCGGFSQMYACVCDWLGFSYREEVQWDVDTIYLTQDTRELNLQDFSHLDHR
;
A
#
# COMPACT_ATOMS: atom_id res chain seq x y z
N MET A 1 17.50 11.41 -4.52
CA MET A 1 16.20 10.78 -4.82
C MET A 1 15.21 11.88 -5.17
N VAL A 2 14.45 11.72 -6.26
CA VAL A 2 13.35 12.64 -6.61
C VAL A 2 12.06 11.83 -6.55
N VAL A 3 11.07 12.33 -5.82
CA VAL A 3 9.74 11.73 -5.69
C VAL A 3 8.72 12.72 -6.22
N GLU A 4 7.93 12.28 -7.19
CA GLU A 4 6.90 13.10 -7.84
C GLU A 4 5.52 12.56 -7.48
N THR A 5 4.64 13.48 -7.10
CA THR A 5 3.21 13.23 -6.83
C THR A 5 2.40 14.27 -7.61
N GLU A 6 1.07 14.12 -7.64
CA GLU A 6 0.20 15.10 -8.31
C GLU A 6 0.27 16.49 -7.66
N LYS A 7 0.57 16.56 -6.35
CA LYS A 7 0.59 17.82 -5.59
C LYS A 7 1.97 18.42 -5.44
N TYR A 8 3.00 17.57 -5.33
CA TYR A 8 4.35 18.00 -4.96
C TYR A 8 5.43 17.19 -5.68
N SER A 9 6.57 17.83 -5.94
CA SER A 9 7.83 17.16 -6.30
C SER A 9 8.85 17.44 -5.20
N VAL A 10 9.44 16.38 -4.65
CA VAL A 10 10.40 16.45 -3.55
C VAL A 10 11.72 15.88 -4.01
N SER A 11 12.77 16.71 -3.96
CA SER A 11 14.15 16.31 -4.25
C SER A 11 14.95 16.23 -2.95
N MET A 12 15.57 15.09 -2.71
CA MET A 12 16.34 14.78 -1.51
C MET A 12 17.75 14.34 -1.87
N LYS A 13 18.75 14.92 -1.22
CA LYS A 13 20.14 14.46 -1.28
C LYS A 13 20.38 13.49 -0.12
N MET A 14 20.89 12.30 -0.42
CA MET A 14 21.22 11.27 0.56
C MET A 14 22.74 11.17 0.71
N ALA A 15 23.21 10.52 1.78
CA ALA A 15 24.63 10.42 2.06
C ALA A 15 25.32 9.46 1.07
N SER A 16 24.63 8.39 0.70
CA SER A 16 25.10 7.38 -0.25
C SER A 16 24.02 6.99 -1.28
N PRO A 17 24.41 6.42 -2.43
CA PRO A 17 23.49 5.75 -3.33
C PRO A 17 22.75 4.60 -2.63
N GLU A 18 23.42 3.86 -1.76
CA GLU A 18 22.86 2.72 -1.02
C GLU A 18 21.65 3.14 -0.18
N ASP A 19 21.71 4.32 0.46
CA ASP A 19 20.58 4.86 1.23
C ASP A 19 19.32 5.04 0.35
N VAL A 20 19.50 5.41 -0.92
CA VAL A 20 18.38 5.55 -1.88
C VAL A 20 17.77 4.18 -2.18
N SER A 21 18.61 3.15 -2.33
CA SER A 21 18.13 1.77 -2.52
C SER A 21 17.36 1.30 -1.30
N ASP A 22 17.85 1.57 -0.10
CA ASP A 22 17.21 1.13 1.15
C ASP A 22 15.85 1.80 1.36
N VAL A 23 15.74 3.11 1.07
CA VAL A 23 14.46 3.81 1.13
C VAL A 23 13.47 3.26 0.11
N LEU A 24 13.89 3.05 -1.15
CA LEU A 24 13.03 2.46 -2.17
C LEU A 24 12.64 1.01 -1.83
N ALA A 25 13.58 0.21 -1.32
CA ALA A 25 13.34 -1.15 -0.86
C ALA A 25 12.26 -1.16 0.21
N HIS A 26 12.36 -0.28 1.20
CA HIS A 26 11.39 -0.14 2.28
C HIS A 26 10.01 0.29 1.76
N ILE A 27 9.94 1.32 0.91
CA ILE A 27 8.68 1.76 0.28
C ILE A 27 8.03 0.59 -0.45
N GLY A 28 8.78 -0.12 -1.31
CA GLY A 28 8.21 -1.23 -2.07
C GLY A 28 7.79 -2.42 -1.20
N THR A 29 8.50 -2.66 -0.08
CA THR A 29 8.11 -3.67 0.92
C THR A 29 6.78 -3.30 1.57
N CYS A 30 6.61 -2.04 1.98
CA CYS A 30 5.37 -1.54 2.54
C CYS A 30 4.22 -1.65 1.52
N LEU A 31 4.47 -1.30 0.26
CA LEU A 31 3.48 -1.42 -0.81
C LEU A 31 3.06 -2.87 -1.06
N ARG A 32 3.99 -3.83 -1.11
CA ARG A 32 3.64 -5.26 -1.22
C ARG A 32 2.82 -5.76 -0.04
N ARG A 33 3.15 -5.28 1.17
CA ARG A 33 2.44 -5.67 2.38
C ARG A 33 1.00 -5.17 2.35
N ILE A 34 0.80 -3.90 2.01
CA ILE A 34 -0.52 -3.25 2.03
C ILE A 34 -1.38 -3.66 0.84
N PHE A 35 -0.79 -3.80 -0.35
CA PHE A 35 -1.50 -4.09 -1.61
C PHE A 35 -1.10 -5.46 -2.14
N PRO A 36 -1.62 -6.55 -1.53
CA PRO A 36 -1.24 -7.90 -1.91
C PRO A 36 -1.58 -8.19 -3.38
N GLY A 37 -0.67 -8.89 -4.06
CA GLY A 37 -0.82 -9.24 -5.48
C GLY A 37 -0.49 -8.13 -6.49
N LEU A 38 -0.10 -6.93 -6.02
CA LEU A 38 0.36 -5.84 -6.88
C LEU A 38 1.88 -5.64 -6.78
N SER A 39 2.53 -5.42 -7.93
CA SER A 39 3.94 -5.01 -7.96
C SER A 39 4.09 -3.57 -7.45
N PRO A 40 5.08 -3.27 -6.58
CA PRO A 40 5.37 -1.91 -6.14
C PRO A 40 5.60 -0.92 -7.28
N VAL A 41 6.27 -1.38 -8.35
CA VAL A 41 6.54 -0.55 -9.53
C VAL A 41 5.25 -0.16 -10.24
N ARG A 42 4.26 -1.06 -10.29
CA ARG A 42 2.94 -0.77 -10.85
C ARG A 42 2.19 0.28 -10.04
N ILE A 43 2.30 0.24 -8.71
CA ILE A 43 1.64 1.21 -7.82
C ILE A 43 2.32 2.59 -7.92
N MET A 44 3.64 2.64 -7.93
CA MET A 44 4.42 3.87 -8.07
C MET A 44 4.35 4.50 -9.47
N LYS A 45 3.75 3.81 -10.46
CA LYS A 45 3.60 4.17 -11.89
C LYS A 45 4.90 4.32 -12.68
N LYS A 46 5.92 4.98 -12.13
CA LYS A 46 7.21 5.23 -12.77
C LYS A 46 8.33 5.16 -11.73
N VAL A 47 9.28 4.24 -11.96
CA VAL A 47 10.50 4.10 -11.16
C VAL A 47 11.67 3.96 -12.12
N SER A 48 12.68 4.81 -11.97
CA SER A 48 13.91 4.76 -12.75
C SER A 48 15.11 4.96 -11.84
N MET A 49 16.11 4.11 -11.95
CA MET A 49 17.35 4.19 -11.17
C MET A 49 18.53 3.94 -12.09
N GLU A 50 19.60 4.68 -11.88
CA GLU A 50 20.88 4.46 -12.53
C GLU A 50 21.93 4.01 -11.49
N PRO A 51 22.72 2.98 -11.80
CA PRO A 51 22.61 2.11 -12.97
C PRO A 51 21.40 1.14 -12.87
N SER A 52 20.85 0.72 -14.02
CA SER A 52 19.56 0.00 -14.12
C SER A 52 19.49 -1.33 -13.36
N GLU A 53 20.64 -1.96 -13.12
CA GLU A 53 20.78 -3.20 -12.36
C GLU A 53 20.29 -3.04 -10.92
N ARG A 54 20.33 -1.82 -10.37
CA ARG A 54 19.80 -1.54 -9.03
C ARG A 54 18.29 -1.76 -8.95
N LEU A 55 17.56 -1.37 -9.99
CA LEU A 55 16.12 -1.61 -10.05
C LEU A 55 15.82 -3.10 -10.20
N ALA A 56 16.62 -3.84 -10.97
CA ALA A 56 16.49 -5.29 -11.08
C ALA A 56 16.72 -5.99 -9.72
N SER A 57 17.74 -5.56 -8.97
CA SER A 57 18.01 -6.06 -7.61
C SER A 57 16.85 -5.77 -6.64
N LEU A 58 16.24 -4.58 -6.71
CA LEU A 58 15.05 -4.25 -5.91
C LEU A 58 13.83 -5.09 -6.28
N GLN A 59 13.63 -5.35 -7.58
CA GLN A 59 12.54 -6.22 -8.04
C GLN A 59 12.72 -7.64 -7.50
N ALA A 60 13.93 -8.20 -7.60
CA ALA A 60 14.24 -9.52 -7.03
C ALA A 60 14.06 -9.54 -5.50
N LEU A 61 14.44 -8.46 -4.80
CA LEU A 61 14.21 -8.31 -3.37
C LEU A 61 12.71 -8.38 -3.05
N TRP A 62 11.89 -7.56 -3.72
CA TRP A 62 10.45 -7.55 -3.51
C TRP A 62 9.80 -8.88 -3.86
N ASP A 63 10.27 -9.59 -4.88
CA ASP A 63 9.75 -10.91 -5.29
C ASP A 63 10.16 -12.02 -4.34
N SER A 64 11.31 -11.89 -3.67
CA SER A 64 11.79 -12.87 -2.68
C SER A 64 11.04 -12.77 -1.34
N GLN A 65 10.34 -11.66 -1.07
CA GLN A 65 9.61 -11.47 0.17
C GLN A 65 8.35 -12.34 0.21
N THR A 66 8.22 -13.14 1.26
CA THR A 66 6.98 -13.83 1.58
C THR A 66 5.91 -12.79 1.91
N VAL A 67 4.86 -12.73 1.09
CA VAL A 67 3.67 -11.95 1.41
C VAL A 67 3.04 -12.60 2.64
N ALA A 68 2.85 -11.82 3.71
CA ALA A 68 2.15 -12.30 4.90
C ALA A 68 0.75 -12.82 4.52
N GLU A 69 0.18 -13.69 5.36
CA GLU A 69 -1.16 -14.20 5.14
C GLU A 69 -2.13 -13.02 4.96
N GLN A 70 -2.88 -13.06 3.85
CA GLN A 70 -3.81 -11.99 3.53
C GLN A 70 -4.89 -12.00 4.60
N GLY A 71 -5.13 -10.84 5.22
CA GLY A 71 -6.28 -10.65 6.08
C GLY A 71 -7.59 -10.83 5.30
N PRO A 72 -8.73 -10.75 5.99
CA PRO A 72 -10.05 -10.87 5.39
C PRO A 72 -10.22 -10.02 4.12
N CYS A 73 -11.02 -10.54 3.19
CA CYS A 73 -11.35 -9.85 1.94
C CYS A 73 -10.12 -9.33 1.16
N GLY A 74 -9.02 -10.11 1.16
CA GLY A 74 -7.80 -9.76 0.44
C GLY A 74 -6.98 -8.63 1.07
N GLY A 75 -7.10 -8.44 2.39
CA GLY A 75 -6.38 -7.39 3.12
C GLY A 75 -7.06 -6.02 3.06
N PHE A 76 -8.38 -5.98 2.85
CA PHE A 76 -9.15 -4.73 2.75
C PHE A 76 -8.87 -3.77 3.89
N SER A 77 -8.90 -4.24 5.14
CA SER A 77 -8.73 -3.42 6.34
C SER A 77 -7.38 -2.70 6.39
N GLN A 78 -6.31 -3.36 5.90
CA GLN A 78 -4.98 -2.74 5.83
C GLN A 78 -4.92 -1.67 4.73
N MET A 79 -5.52 -1.93 3.57
CA MET A 79 -5.63 -0.95 2.50
C MET A 79 -6.48 0.25 2.93
N TYR A 80 -7.61 0.01 3.60
CA TYR A 80 -8.50 1.04 4.13
C TYR A 80 -7.77 1.99 5.08
N ALA A 81 -7.03 1.45 6.06
CA ALA A 81 -6.22 2.26 6.97
C ALA A 81 -5.19 3.13 6.22
N CYS A 82 -4.49 2.55 5.23
CA CYS A 82 -3.52 3.29 4.42
C CYS A 82 -4.15 4.40 3.58
N VAL A 83 -5.33 4.15 3.00
CA VAL A 83 -6.04 5.13 2.16
C VAL A 83 -6.62 6.25 3.02
N CYS A 84 -7.14 5.94 4.21
CA CYS A 84 -7.57 6.95 5.19
C CYS A 84 -6.43 7.91 5.55
N ASP A 85 -5.26 7.38 5.92
CA ASP A 85 -4.07 8.18 6.22
C ASP A 85 -3.65 9.05 5.02
N TRP A 86 -3.56 8.46 3.83
CA TRP A 86 -3.17 9.16 2.61
C TRP A 86 -4.11 10.32 2.24
N LEU A 87 -5.41 10.12 2.36
CA LEU A 87 -6.43 11.10 2.00
C LEU A 87 -6.79 12.05 3.14
N GLY A 88 -6.30 11.79 4.36
CA GLY A 88 -6.61 12.57 5.56
C GLY A 88 -8.02 12.32 6.12
N PHE A 89 -8.61 11.15 5.86
CA PHE A 89 -9.86 10.73 6.48
C PHE A 89 -9.60 10.02 7.81
N SER A 90 -10.51 10.18 8.77
CA SER A 90 -10.49 9.41 10.01
C SER A 90 -10.74 7.93 9.72
N TYR A 91 -9.85 7.06 10.21
CA TYR A 91 -10.09 5.63 10.24
C TYR A 91 -11.31 5.32 11.11
N ARG A 92 -12.23 4.51 10.60
CA ARG A 92 -13.43 4.06 11.31
C ARG A 92 -13.27 2.57 11.64
N GLU A 93 -13.19 2.24 12.92
CA GLU A 93 -13.07 0.85 13.39
C GLU A 93 -14.27 0.00 12.96
N GLU A 94 -15.44 0.62 12.82
CA GLU A 94 -16.67 -0.03 12.36
C GLU A 94 -16.53 -0.61 10.95
N VAL A 95 -15.85 0.09 10.03
CA VAL A 95 -15.60 -0.40 8.66
C VAL A 95 -14.72 -1.65 8.68
N GLN A 96 -13.65 -1.62 9.47
CA GLN A 96 -12.75 -2.77 9.61
C GLN A 96 -13.47 -3.95 10.27
N TRP A 97 -14.29 -3.69 11.30
CA TRP A 97 -15.06 -4.74 11.97
C TRP A 97 -16.07 -5.41 11.03
N ASP A 98 -16.84 -4.62 10.26
CA ASP A 98 -17.79 -5.13 9.29
C ASP A 98 -17.10 -6.03 8.25
N VAL A 99 -15.95 -5.59 7.72
CA VAL A 99 -15.25 -6.35 6.70
C VAL A 99 -14.55 -7.60 7.26
N ASP A 100 -13.85 -7.46 8.38
CA ASP A 100 -13.11 -8.58 8.98
C ASP A 100 -14.03 -9.63 9.61
N THR A 101 -15.25 -9.25 10.00
CA THR A 101 -16.20 -10.13 10.68
C THR A 101 -17.35 -10.54 9.78
N ILE A 102 -18.17 -9.59 9.33
CA ILE A 102 -19.40 -9.87 8.59
C ILE A 102 -19.08 -10.34 7.18
N TYR A 103 -18.27 -9.58 6.44
CA TYR A 103 -17.99 -9.91 5.05
C TYR A 103 -17.20 -11.21 4.92
N LEU A 104 -16.23 -11.42 5.82
CA LEU A 104 -15.52 -12.69 5.93
C LEU A 104 -16.46 -13.87 6.19
N THR A 105 -17.36 -13.74 7.17
CA THR A 105 -18.29 -14.82 7.54
C THR A 105 -19.27 -15.13 6.42
N GLN A 106 -19.67 -14.13 5.64
CA GLN A 106 -20.58 -14.29 4.50
C GLN A 106 -19.88 -14.73 3.21
N ASP A 107 -18.53 -14.80 3.18
CA ASP A 107 -17.72 -15.00 1.99
C ASP A 107 -18.14 -14.07 0.82
N THR A 108 -18.54 -12.84 1.15
CA THR A 108 -18.99 -11.88 0.15
C THR A 108 -17.79 -11.27 -0.58
N ARG A 109 -17.97 -11.06 -1.87
CA ARG A 109 -17.06 -10.31 -2.74
C ARG A 109 -17.68 -9.02 -3.26
N GLU A 110 -18.85 -8.66 -2.71
CA GLU A 110 -19.58 -7.45 -3.02
C GLU A 110 -19.42 -6.44 -1.88
N LEU A 111 -19.02 -5.21 -2.23
CA LEU A 111 -18.97 -4.09 -1.29
C LEU A 111 -20.24 -3.27 -1.45
N ASN A 112 -21.13 -3.35 -0.45
CA ASN A 112 -22.39 -2.64 -0.45
C ASN A 112 -22.29 -1.37 0.38
N LEU A 113 -22.44 -0.21 -0.27
CA LEU A 113 -22.35 1.10 0.40
C LEU A 113 -23.45 1.32 1.45
N GLN A 114 -24.57 0.59 1.36
CA GLN A 114 -25.65 0.70 2.34
C GLN A 114 -25.26 0.16 3.73
N ASP A 115 -24.31 -0.79 3.78
CA ASP A 115 -23.82 -1.35 5.05
C ASP A 115 -23.17 -0.25 5.91
N PHE A 116 -22.57 0.75 5.27
CA PHE A 116 -21.87 1.87 5.92
C PHE A 116 -22.72 3.15 6.07
N SER A 117 -24.02 3.11 5.71
CA SER A 117 -24.91 4.28 5.76
C SER A 117 -25.04 4.90 7.16
N HIS A 118 -24.76 4.13 8.20
CA HIS A 118 -24.81 4.55 9.59
C HIS A 118 -23.59 5.40 10.04
N LEU A 119 -22.52 5.47 9.24
CA LEU A 119 -21.27 6.15 9.60
C LEU A 119 -21.31 7.67 9.45
N ASP A 120 -22.19 8.21 8.58
CA ASP A 120 -22.31 9.66 8.31
C ASP A 120 -22.93 10.44 9.47
N HIS A 121 -23.48 9.75 10.48
CA HIS A 121 -24.21 10.36 11.59
C HIS A 121 -23.34 10.65 12.84
N ARG A 122 -22.00 10.65 12.71
CA ARG A 122 -21.05 10.90 13.81
C ARG A 122 -19.88 11.80 13.45
#